data_AF-A0A5J5AIS8-F1
#
_entry.id   AF-A0A5J5AIS8-F1
#
_cell.length_a   1.000
_cell.length_b   1.000
_cell.length_c   1.000
_cell.angle_alpha   90.00
_cell.angle_beta   90.00
_cell.angle_gamma   90.00
#
_symmetry.space_group_name_H-M   'P 1'
#
loop_
_entity.id
_entity.type
_entity.pdbx_description
1 polymer ?
#
loop_
_entity_poly.entity_id
_entity_poly.type
_entity_poly.pdbx_seq_one_letter_code
_entity_poly.pdbx_strand_id
1 'polypeptide(L)'
;MPKICPGKFQSIEVLEGDGKSVGSVRLWTYIMGNPVIAKDKIDAIDEEKKSISFNLIGGEVTKYYQSFKATLQATSEGNANLVKWTLEYEKANEDVPTPYSHLDFLLAQSRHVDAYLLKA
;
A
#
# COMPACT_ATOMS: atom_id res chain seq x y z
N MET A 1 -10.86 1.71 -0.73
CA MET A 1 -10.50 0.40 -1.32
C MET A 1 -11.59 -0.65 -1.25
N PRO A 2 -12.26 -0.93 -0.10
CA PRO A 2 -13.30 -1.96 -0.05
C PRO A 2 -14.43 -1.75 -1.06
N LYS A 3 -14.83 -0.49 -1.32
CA LYS A 3 -15.80 -0.15 -2.38
C LYS A 3 -15.28 -0.39 -3.81
N ILE A 4 -13.98 -0.26 -4.02
CA ILE A 4 -13.34 -0.33 -5.35
C ILE A 4 -13.08 -1.80 -5.74
N CYS A 5 -12.59 -2.61 -4.80
CA CYS A 5 -12.31 -4.02 -5.03
C CYS A 5 -12.67 -4.86 -3.79
N PRO A 6 -13.98 -5.08 -3.53
CA PRO A 6 -14.46 -5.74 -2.31
C PRO A 6 -14.00 -7.20 -2.18
N GLY A 7 -13.74 -7.88 -3.30
CA GLY A 7 -13.20 -9.25 -3.30
C GLY A 7 -11.73 -9.34 -2.87
N LYS A 8 -11.00 -8.22 -2.79
CA LYS A 8 -9.59 -8.17 -2.35
C LYS A 8 -9.42 -7.43 -1.03
N PHE A 9 -10.17 -6.37 -0.79
CA PHE A 9 -10.10 -5.57 0.44
C PHE A 9 -11.39 -5.72 1.23
N GLN A 10 -11.30 -6.34 2.40
CA GLN A 10 -12.45 -6.61 3.26
C GLN A 10 -12.78 -5.40 4.14
N SER A 11 -11.78 -4.85 4.82
CA SER A 11 -11.95 -3.68 5.69
C SER A 11 -10.72 -2.77 5.69
N ILE A 12 -10.97 -1.51 6.04
CA ILE A 12 -9.96 -0.54 6.49
C ILE A 12 -10.51 0.08 7.75
N GLU A 13 -9.76 -0.02 8.83
CA GLU A 13 -10.11 0.59 10.12
C GLU A 13 -9.06 1.66 10.45
N VAL A 14 -9.52 2.83 10.89
CA VAL A 14 -8.62 3.90 11.36
C VAL A 14 -8.40 3.69 12.86
N LEU A 15 -7.16 3.42 13.25
CA LEU A 15 -6.79 3.21 14.65
C LEU A 15 -6.36 4.51 15.33
N GLU A 16 -5.65 5.36 14.58
CA GLU A 16 -5.17 6.67 15.06
C GLU A 16 -5.29 7.71 13.94
N GLY A 17 -5.60 8.96 14.32
CA GLY A 17 -5.76 10.06 13.37
C GLY A 17 -7.06 9.98 12.57
N ASP A 18 -7.01 10.45 11.32
CA ASP A 18 -8.16 10.53 10.41
C ASP A 18 -8.10 9.54 9.23
N GLY A 19 -7.01 8.75 9.16
CA GLY A 19 -6.75 7.77 8.12
C GLY A 19 -6.22 8.35 6.80
N LYS A 20 -5.95 9.65 6.75
CA LYS A 20 -5.54 10.37 5.53
C LYS A 20 -4.29 11.21 5.72
N SER A 21 -4.12 11.84 6.88
CA SER A 21 -2.97 12.69 7.19
C SER A 21 -1.77 11.89 7.68
N VAL A 22 -0.58 12.48 7.53
CA VAL A 22 0.67 11.98 8.12
C VAL A 22 0.47 11.70 9.62
N GLY A 23 0.98 10.57 10.07
CA GLY A 23 0.82 10.09 11.43
C GLY A 23 -0.37 9.14 11.62
N SER A 24 -1.37 9.15 10.73
CA SER A 24 -2.52 8.25 10.83
C SER A 24 -2.11 6.79 10.76
N VAL A 25 -2.72 5.96 11.60
CA VAL A 25 -2.49 4.51 11.66
C VAL A 25 -3.76 3.79 11.22
N ARG A 26 -3.61 2.81 10.32
CA ARG A 26 -4.74 2.07 9.77
C ARG A 26 -4.50 0.58 9.84
N LEU A 27 -5.57 -0.18 10.06
CA LEU A 27 -5.59 -1.63 9.99
C LEU A 27 -6.30 -2.06 8.72
N TRP A 28 -5.62 -2.89 7.93
CA TRP A 28 -6.09 -3.40 6.66
C TRP A 28 -6.34 -4.89 6.77
N THR A 29 -7.52 -5.32 6.32
CA THR A 29 -7.83 -6.73 6.10
C THR A 29 -8.04 -6.96 4.62
N TYR A 30 -7.19 -7.78 4.00
CA TYR A 30 -7.20 -8.04 2.56
C TYR A 30 -6.83 -9.49 2.22
N ILE A 31 -7.02 -9.88 0.96
CA ILE A 31 -6.77 -11.25 0.49
C ILE A 31 -5.59 -11.26 -0.48
N MET A 32 -4.52 -11.96 -0.09
CA MET A 32 -3.36 -12.27 -0.92
C MET A 32 -3.16 -13.79 -0.95
N GLY A 33 -4.04 -14.48 -1.66
CA GLY A 33 -4.22 -15.94 -1.58
C GLY A 33 -5.06 -16.33 -0.36
N ASN A 34 -4.59 -15.96 0.82
CA ASN A 34 -5.31 -16.09 2.10
C ASN A 34 -5.64 -14.71 2.69
N PRO A 35 -6.56 -14.62 3.67
CA PRO A 35 -6.74 -13.41 4.45
C PRO A 35 -5.45 -12.99 5.17
N VAL A 36 -5.10 -11.71 5.05
CA VAL A 36 -3.90 -11.08 5.62
C VAL A 36 -4.32 -9.81 6.34
N ILE A 37 -3.70 -9.55 7.48
CA ILE A 37 -3.83 -8.31 8.24
C ILE A 37 -2.52 -7.53 8.09
N ALA A 38 -2.64 -6.26 7.75
CA ALA A 38 -1.50 -5.33 7.80
C ALA A 38 -1.88 -4.08 8.57
N LYS A 39 -0.94 -3.57 9.36
CA LYS A 39 -1.08 -2.28 10.01
C LYS A 39 -0.08 -1.33 9.37
N ASP A 40 -0.56 -0.20 8.88
CA ASP A 40 0.28 0.83 8.29
C ASP A 40 0.15 2.16 9.01
N LYS A 41 1.20 2.97 8.87
CA LYS A 41 1.23 4.37 9.28
C LYS A 41 1.58 5.22 8.06
N ILE A 42 0.84 6.30 7.84
CA ILE A 42 1.19 7.28 6.81
C ILE A 42 2.41 8.06 7.31
N ASP A 43 3.54 7.86 6.63
CA ASP A 43 4.84 8.39 7.04
C ASP A 43 5.09 9.78 6.43
N ALA A 44 4.73 9.95 5.16
CA ALA A 44 4.90 11.20 4.44
C ALA A 44 3.83 11.39 3.36
N ILE A 45 3.48 12.64 3.09
CA ILE A 45 2.68 13.09 1.95
C ILE A 45 3.42 14.27 1.34
N ASP A 46 3.68 14.19 0.04
CA ASP A 46 4.30 15.27 -0.72
C ASP A 46 3.34 15.63 -1.86
N GLU A 47 2.63 16.75 -1.70
CA GLU A 47 1.63 17.20 -2.67
C GLU A 47 2.28 17.66 -3.97
N GLU A 48 3.46 18.28 -3.90
CA GLU A 48 4.19 18.77 -5.09
C GLU A 48 4.64 17.59 -5.96
N LYS A 49 5.20 16.54 -5.33
CA LYS A 49 5.63 15.32 -6.01
C LYS A 49 4.49 14.32 -6.23
N LYS A 50 3.28 14.64 -5.75
CA LYS A 50 2.09 13.76 -5.75
C LYS A 50 2.43 12.36 -5.26
N SER A 51 3.10 12.29 -4.10
CA SER A 51 3.51 11.03 -3.50
C SER A 51 3.00 10.87 -2.06
N ILE A 52 2.84 9.61 -1.67
CA ILE A 52 2.48 9.21 -0.33
C ILE A 52 3.31 7.98 0.06
N SER A 53 3.86 8.00 1.28
CA SER A 53 4.64 6.90 1.83
C SER A 53 3.94 6.30 3.04
N PHE A 54 3.98 4.98 3.11
CA PHE A 54 3.40 4.18 4.17
C PHE A 54 4.48 3.31 4.80
N ASN A 55 4.51 3.25 6.12
CA ASN A 55 5.34 2.32 6.86
C ASN A 55 4.48 1.20 7.42
N LEU A 56 4.84 -0.05 7.17
CA LEU A 56 4.12 -1.23 7.63
C LEU A 56 4.66 -1.57 9.02
N ILE A 57 3.85 -1.29 10.04
CA ILE A 57 4.24 -1.32 11.46
C ILE A 57 3.62 -2.49 12.23
N GLY A 58 2.90 -3.38 11.54
CA GLY A 58 2.40 -4.61 12.14
C GLY A 58 1.66 -5.52 11.16
N GLY A 59 1.27 -6.69 11.65
CA GLY A 59 0.58 -7.71 10.87
C GLY A 59 1.54 -8.80 10.36
N GLU A 60 1.15 -9.52 9.31
CA GLU A 60 1.95 -10.61 8.77
C GLU A 60 3.29 -10.13 8.20
N VAL A 61 3.33 -8.96 7.56
CA VAL A 61 4.52 -8.42 6.88
C VAL A 61 5.71 -8.27 7.84
N THR A 62 5.48 -7.78 9.06
CA THR A 62 6.54 -7.52 10.04
C THR A 62 7.14 -8.79 10.64
N LYS A 63 6.55 -9.97 10.36
CA LYS A 63 7.14 -11.27 10.73
C LYS A 63 8.31 -11.64 9.80
N TYR A 64 8.35 -11.08 8.60
CA TYR A 64 9.33 -11.40 7.56
C TYR A 64 10.31 -10.25 7.31
N TYR A 65 9.88 -8.99 7.50
CA TYR A 65 10.70 -7.82 7.26
C TYR A 65 10.82 -6.97 8.53
N GLN A 66 12.05 -6.58 8.89
CA GLN A 66 12.32 -5.70 10.05
C GLN A 66 11.80 -4.29 9.80
N SER A 67 11.95 -3.82 8.56
CA SER A 67 11.37 -2.58 8.08
C SER A 67 10.74 -2.82 6.71
N PHE A 68 9.60 -2.18 6.45
CA PHE A 68 8.93 -2.26 5.16
C PHE A 68 8.16 -0.97 4.90
N LYS A 69 8.68 -0.18 3.96
CA LYS A 69 8.10 1.08 3.52
C LYS A 69 7.66 0.97 2.06
N ALA A 70 6.44 1.42 1.79
CA ALA A 70 5.88 1.48 0.45
C ALA A 70 5.57 2.93 0.09
N THR A 71 6.06 3.38 -1.06
CA THR A 71 5.81 4.74 -1.56
C THR A 71 5.07 4.66 -2.89
N LEU A 72 3.91 5.29 -2.94
CA LEU A 72 3.12 5.50 -4.15
C LEU A 72 3.42 6.90 -4.67
N GLN A 73 3.74 7.00 -5.96
CA GLN A 73 3.91 8.28 -6.64
C GLN A 73 3.12 8.30 -7.94
N ALA A 74 2.36 9.38 -8.17
CA ALA A 74 1.64 9.60 -9.41
C ALA A 74 2.30 10.74 -10.21
N THR A 75 2.79 10.43 -11.40
CA THR A 75 3.41 11.41 -12.32
C THR A 75 2.61 11.51 -13.61
N SER A 76 2.77 12.62 -14.32
CA SER A 76 2.22 12.81 -15.66
C SER A 76 3.39 13.01 -16.61
N GLU A 77 3.47 12.19 -17.65
CA GLU A 77 4.48 12.26 -18.70
C GLU A 77 3.77 12.46 -20.05
N GLY A 78 3.75 13.70 -20.52
CA GLY A 78 2.98 14.09 -21.71
C GLY A 78 1.48 13.82 -21.52
N ASN A 79 0.92 12.94 -22.36
CA ASN A 79 -0.49 12.55 -22.30
C ASN A 79 -0.76 11.29 -21.47
N ALA A 80 0.27 10.72 -20.82
CA ALA A 80 0.14 9.53 -19.99
C ALA A 80 0.25 9.90 -18.50
N ASN A 81 -0.57 9.26 -17.67
CA ASN A 81 -0.40 9.27 -16.22
C ASN A 81 0.25 7.95 -15.81
N LEU A 82 1.27 8.04 -14.96
CA LEU A 82 2.03 6.90 -14.46
C LEU A 82 1.88 6.81 -12.96
N VAL A 83 1.74 5.58 -12.49
CA VAL A 83 1.78 5.24 -11.07
C VAL A 83 3.00 4.39 -10.82
N LYS A 84 3.89 4.87 -9.95
CA LYS A 84 5.09 4.16 -9.51
C LYS A 84 4.93 3.74 -8.06
N TRP A 85 5.17 2.46 -7.80
CA TRP A 85 5.37 1.93 -6.45
C TRP A 85 6.87 1.71 -6.22
N THR A 86 7.35 2.16 -5.07
CA THR A 86 8.70 1.88 -4.57
C THR A 86 8.58 1.16 -3.24
N LEU A 87 9.29 0.04 -3.10
CA LEU A 87 9.36 -0.74 -1.86
C LEU A 87 10.77 -0.67 -1.29
N GLU A 88 10.90 -0.16 -0.07
CA GLU A 88 12.14 -0.12 0.70
C GLU A 88 11.96 -1.06 1.89
N TYR A 89 12.84 -2.04 2.05
CA TYR A 89 12.66 -3.08 3.05
C TYR A 89 13.98 -3.63 3.58
N GLU A 90 13.92 -4.14 4.80
CA GLU A 90 15.00 -4.90 5.44
C GLU A 90 14.48 -6.28 5.81
N LYS A 91 15.12 -7.33 5.31
CA LYS A 91 14.73 -8.71 5.60
C LYS A 91 15.04 -9.08 7.05
N ALA A 92 14.21 -9.90 7.67
CA ALA A 92 14.50 -10.44 9.00
C ALA A 92 15.72 -11.38 8.99
N ASN A 93 15.97 -12.08 7.86
CA ASN A 93 17.14 -12.91 7.61
C ASN A 93 17.28 -13.17 6.08
N GLU A 94 18.34 -13.86 5.67
CA GLU A 94 18.64 -14.11 4.25
C GLU A 94 17.61 -15.01 3.53
N ASP A 95 16.91 -15.89 4.27
CA ASP A 95 15.91 -16.82 3.71
C ASP A 95 14.60 -16.13 3.34
N VAL A 96 14.36 -14.92 3.86
CA VAL A 96 13.17 -14.15 3.52
C VAL A 96 13.24 -13.74 2.04
N PRO A 97 12.19 -14.00 1.23
CA PRO A 97 12.21 -13.63 -0.18
C PRO A 97 12.17 -12.11 -0.38
N THR A 98 12.62 -11.65 -1.54
CA THR A 98 12.34 -10.31 -2.03
C THR A 98 10.81 -10.13 -2.19
N PRO A 99 10.21 -9.00 -1.79
CA PRO A 99 8.74 -8.84 -1.72
C PRO A 99 8.06 -8.63 -3.09
N TYR A 100 8.43 -9.37 -4.12
CA TYR A 100 7.82 -9.27 -5.45
C TYR A 100 6.31 -9.53 -5.42
N SER A 101 5.85 -10.47 -4.59
CA SER A 101 4.41 -10.74 -4.41
C SER A 101 3.63 -9.53 -3.87
N HIS A 102 4.25 -8.73 -2.99
CA HIS A 102 3.64 -7.51 -2.47
C HIS A 102 3.59 -6.43 -3.55
N LEU A 103 4.66 -6.30 -4.35
CA LEU A 103 4.68 -5.38 -5.50
C LEU A 103 3.59 -5.74 -6.51
N ASP A 104 3.45 -7.02 -6.88
CA ASP A 104 2.41 -7.49 -7.79
C ASP A 104 1.00 -7.21 -7.26
N PHE A 105 0.79 -7.39 -5.95
CA PHE A 105 -0.46 -7.06 -5.29
C PHE A 105 -0.78 -5.55 -5.36
N LEU A 106 0.20 -4.68 -5.10
CA LEU A 106 0.03 -3.23 -5.20
C LEU A 106 -0.24 -2.79 -6.64
N LEU A 107 0.43 -3.38 -7.63
CA LEU A 107 0.16 -3.12 -9.05
C LEU A 107 -1.25 -3.58 -9.46
N ALA A 108 -1.69 -4.74 -8.99
CA ALA A 108 -3.06 -5.21 -9.22
C ALA A 108 -4.09 -4.27 -8.58
N GLN A 109 -3.82 -3.80 -7.36
CA GLN A 109 -4.64 -2.81 -6.68
C GLN A 109 -4.75 -1.52 -7.51
N SER A 110 -3.62 -0.98 -7.99
CA SER A 110 -3.59 0.23 -8.80
C SER A 110 -4.43 0.09 -10.08
N ARG A 111 -4.40 -1.08 -10.75
CA ARG A 111 -5.27 -1.35 -11.91
C ARG A 111 -6.76 -1.33 -11.56
N HIS A 112 -7.16 -1.82 -10.39
CA HIS A 112 -8.55 -1.72 -9.95
C HIS A 112 -8.99 -0.28 -9.66
N VAL A 113 -8.09 0.53 -9.08
CA VAL A 113 -8.36 1.95 -8.84
C VAL A 113 -8.49 2.70 -10.17
N ASP A 114 -7.57 2.48 -11.11
CA ASP A 114 -7.60 3.07 -12.45
C ASP A 114 -8.93 2.75 -13.17
N ALA A 115 -9.29 1.47 -13.24
CA ALA A 115 -10.55 1.05 -13.87
C ALA A 115 -11.81 1.59 -13.18
N TYR A 116 -11.75 1.86 -11.88
CA TYR A 116 -12.85 2.48 -11.14
C TYR A 116 -12.95 3.98 -11.44
N LEU A 117 -11.83 4.68 -11.49
CA LEU A 117 -11.78 6.12 -11.79
C LEU A 117 -12.17 6.43 -13.24
N LEU A 118 -11.84 5.56 -14.20
CA LEU A 118 -12.27 5.70 -15.60
C LEU A 118 -13.79 5.53 -15.80
N LYS A 119 -14.50 4.96 -14.82
CA LYS A 119 -15.95 4.78 -14.84
C LYS A 119 -16.69 5.82 -13.99
N ALA A 120 -15.95 6.62 -13.22
CA ALA A 120 -16.48 7.56 -12.24
C ALA A 120 -16.80 8.93 -12.84
#